data_AF-A0A8J5PFR9-F1
#
_entry.id   AF-A0A8J5PFR9-F1
#
_cell.length_a   1.000
_cell.length_b   1.000
_cell.length_c   1.000
_cell.angle_alpha   90.00
_cell.angle_beta   90.00
_cell.angle_gamma   90.00
#
_symmetry.space_group_name_H-M   'P 1'
#
loop_
_entity.id
_entity.type
_entity.pdbx_description
1 polymer ?
#
loop_
_entity_poly.entity_id
_entity_poly.type
_entity_poly.pdbx_seq_one_letter_code
_entity_poly.pdbx_strand_id
1 'polypeptide(L)'
;MHCIPTKDGKVNQFSWQDNAVVLFLTTVFREGNQVIRSRRRPAGSSAANRAAREVFGSEVRKDLRVPLGIDEYSHHMNGVGTGDQLRSYNQYSRPIRRGGWQSIAWNFLLKVILVNSFLLQIWGEPKWKVSKSQYGDTYLLN
;
A
#
# COMPACT_ATOMS: atom_id res chain seq x y z
N MET A 1 5.73 -9.92 20.07
CA MET A 1 4.42 -10.04 19.40
C MET A 1 3.62 -11.00 20.23
N HIS A 2 2.41 -10.62 20.63
CA HIS A 2 1.54 -11.44 21.44
C HIS A 2 0.27 -11.76 20.65
N CYS A 3 -0.27 -12.96 20.83
CA CYS A 3 -1.45 -13.44 20.12
C CYS A 3 -2.48 -14.01 21.10
N ILE A 4 -3.73 -13.57 21.01
CA ILE A 4 -4.84 -14.14 21.79
C ILE A 4 -5.92 -14.60 20.82
N PRO A 5 -6.26 -15.90 20.76
CA PRO A 5 -7.40 -16.36 20.00
C PRO A 5 -8.72 -15.88 20.63
N THR A 6 -9.76 -15.67 19.82
CA THR A 6 -11.13 -15.46 20.30
C THR A 6 -11.66 -16.72 21.01
N LYS A 7 -12.73 -16.57 21.79
CA LYS A 7 -13.35 -17.69 22.53
C LYS A 7 -13.73 -18.88 21.64
N ASP A 8 -14.12 -18.62 20.40
CA ASP A 8 -14.47 -19.63 19.40
C ASP A 8 -13.27 -20.14 18.59
N GLY A 9 -12.06 -19.61 18.83
CA GLY A 9 -10.82 -20.00 18.16
C GLY A 9 -10.75 -19.62 16.67
N LYS A 10 -11.70 -18.83 16.16
CA LYS A 10 -11.78 -18.52 14.72
C LYS A 10 -10.92 -17.32 14.29
N VAL A 11 -10.66 -16.40 15.21
CA VAL A 11 -9.90 -15.19 14.94
C VAL A 11 -8.77 -15.06 15.97
N ASN A 12 -7.60 -14.69 15.50
CA ASN A 12 -6.45 -14.38 16.31
C ASN A 12 -6.27 -12.86 16.41
N GLN A 13 -6.12 -12.37 17.64
CA GLN A 13 -5.92 -10.96 17.97
C GLN A 13 -4.45 -10.73 18.31
N PHE A 14 -3.82 -9.78 17.64
CA PHE A 14 -2.39 -9.53 17.79
C PHE A 14 -2.09 -8.15 18.32
N SER A 15 -1.06 -8.09 19.14
CA SER A 15 -0.35 -6.85 19.45
C SER A 15 1.12 -6.97 19.08
N TRP A 16 1.61 -5.94 18.40
CA TRP A 16 3.01 -5.81 18.03
C TRP A 16 3.50 -4.41 18.35
N GLN A 17 4.61 -4.33 19.08
CA GLN A 17 5.28 -3.08 19.39
C GLN A 17 6.31 -2.77 18.30
N ASP A 18 6.09 -1.70 17.54
CA ASP A 18 7.12 -1.03 16.73
C ASP A 18 7.47 0.32 17.40
N ASN A 19 7.65 1.39 16.63
CA ASN A 19 7.65 2.76 17.16
C ASN A 19 6.35 3.10 17.93
N ALA A 20 5.25 2.42 17.62
CA ALA A 20 3.97 2.45 18.34
C ALA A 20 3.40 1.03 18.45
N VAL A 21 2.42 0.84 19.34
CA VAL A 21 1.65 -0.41 19.42
C VAL A 21 0.75 -0.50 18.19
N VAL A 22 0.87 -1.59 17.45
CA VAL A 22 -0.01 -1.97 16.34
C VAL A 22 -0.89 -3.13 16.78
N LEU A 23 -2.18 -3.00 16.55
CA LEU A 23 -3.19 -4.04 16.81
C LEU A 23 -3.76 -4.53 15.48
N PHE A 24 -3.90 -5.85 15.33
CA PHE A 24 -4.54 -6.43 14.14
C PHE A 24 -5.26 -7.74 14.43
N LEU A 25 -6.20 -8.09 13.56
CA LEU A 25 -7.00 -9.31 13.61
C LEU A 25 -6.72 -10.14 12.36
N THR A 26 -6.64 -11.46 12.50
CA THR A 26 -6.51 -12.36 11.35
C THR A 26 -7.01 -13.76 11.68
N THR A 27 -7.51 -14.46 10.67
CA THR A 27 -7.96 -15.85 10.76
C THR A 27 -6.87 -16.85 10.37
N VAL A 28 -5.73 -16.38 9.84
CA VAL A 28 -4.69 -17.21 9.21
C VAL A 28 -3.42 -17.25 10.04
N PHE A 29 -2.91 -16.09 10.46
CA PHE A 29 -1.62 -16.03 11.15
C PHE A 29 -1.76 -16.41 12.63
N ARG A 30 -0.67 -16.94 13.20
CA ARG A 30 -0.54 -17.36 14.59
C ARG A 30 0.72 -16.77 15.21
N GLU A 31 0.86 -16.87 16.53
CA GLU A 31 2.09 -16.50 17.22
C GLU A 31 3.31 -17.27 16.70
N GLY A 32 4.49 -16.64 16.74
CA GLY A 32 5.75 -17.24 16.28
C GLY A 32 6.03 -17.11 14.79
N ASN A 33 5.03 -16.83 13.95
CA ASN A 33 5.24 -16.56 12.53
C ASN A 33 5.95 -15.20 12.36
N GLN A 34 7.25 -15.23 12.08
CA GLN A 34 8.08 -14.04 11.89
C GLN A 34 8.92 -14.16 10.62
N VAL A 35 9.21 -13.01 10.02
CA VAL A 35 10.10 -12.87 8.86
C VAL A 35 11.16 -11.82 9.17
N ILE A 36 12.38 -12.02 8.66
CA ILE A 36 13.45 -11.03 8.79
C ILE A 36 13.29 -10.01 7.67
N ARG A 37 13.22 -8.72 8.03
CA ARG A 37 13.15 -7.62 7.07
C ARG A 37 14.22 -6.57 7.37
N SER A 38 14.89 -6.10 6.32
CA SER A 38 15.80 -4.97 6.41
C SER A 38 14.99 -3.68 6.56
N ARG A 39 15.09 -3.06 7.73
CA ARG A 39 14.33 -1.85 8.09
C ARG A 39 15.26 -0.65 8.12
N ARG A 40 14.73 0.51 7.75
CA ARG A 40 15.44 1.78 7.85
C ARG A 40 15.29 2.37 9.25
N ARG A 41 16.39 2.89 9.79
CA ARG A 41 16.41 3.63 11.04
C ARG A 41 15.46 4.83 10.98
N PRO A 42 14.55 5.00 11.95
CA PRO A 42 13.54 6.06 11.91
C PRO A 42 14.16 7.47 12.04
N ALA A 43 13.67 8.39 11.21
CA ALA A 43 14.01 9.81 11.21
C ALA A 43 13.09 10.63 12.14
N GLY A 44 13.52 11.81 12.59
CA GLY A 44 12.71 12.73 13.43
C GLY A 44 12.92 12.60 14.94
N SER A 45 12.56 13.62 15.72
CA SER A 45 13.00 13.78 17.13
C SER A 45 12.04 13.24 18.20
N SER A 46 10.95 12.56 17.82
CA SER A 46 9.97 12.04 18.79
C SER A 46 10.58 11.04 19.77
N ALA A 47 9.97 10.89 20.95
CA ALA A 47 10.44 9.95 21.97
C ALA A 47 10.43 8.50 21.44
N ALA A 48 9.37 8.11 20.73
CA ALA A 48 9.27 6.82 20.04
C ALA A 48 10.40 6.60 19.03
N ASN A 49 10.74 7.62 18.22
CA ASN A 49 11.82 7.50 17.26
C ASN A 49 13.19 7.40 17.96
N ARG A 50 13.41 8.11 19.07
CA ARG A 50 14.62 7.96 19.88
C ARG A 50 14.76 6.54 20.45
N ALA A 51 13.71 6.01 21.09
CA ALA A 51 13.72 4.65 21.63
C ALA A 51 13.95 3.61 20.52
N ALA A 52 13.26 3.73 19.38
CA ALA A 52 13.45 2.83 18.26
C ALA A 52 14.89 2.86 17.73
N ARG A 53 15.57 4.02 17.70
CA ARG A 53 16.96 4.14 17.24
C ARG A 53 17.97 3.42 18.11
N GLU A 54 17.71 3.24 19.40
CA GLU A 54 18.61 2.49 20.28
C GLU A 54 18.78 1.05 19.75
N VAL A 55 17.71 0.46 19.21
CA VAL A 55 17.75 -0.86 18.56
C VAL A 55 18.65 -0.88 17.32
N PHE A 56 18.73 0.22 16.57
CA PHE A 56 19.57 0.35 15.37
C PHE A 56 21.03 0.69 15.68
N GLY A 57 21.32 1.33 16.81
CA GLY A 57 22.67 1.79 17.15
C GLY A 57 23.21 2.79 16.12
N SER A 58 24.38 2.50 15.55
CA SER A 58 25.00 3.31 14.48
C SER A 58 24.49 2.97 13.08
N GLU A 59 23.79 1.84 12.91
CA GLU A 59 23.38 1.35 11.59
C GLU A 59 22.22 2.16 11.01
N VAL A 60 22.29 2.49 9.71
CA VAL A 60 21.21 3.19 8.99
C VAL A 60 20.08 2.22 8.63
N ARG A 61 20.41 0.94 8.43
CA ARG A 61 19.47 -0.15 8.22
C ARG A 61 19.85 -1.34 9.07
N LYS A 62 18.86 -2.05 9.58
CA LYS A 62 19.05 -3.23 10.41
C LYS A 62 18.00 -4.27 10.07
N ASP A 63 18.42 -5.53 10.09
CA ASP A 63 17.53 -6.66 9.91
C ASP A 63 16.79 -6.96 11.21
N LEU A 64 15.46 -6.77 11.18
CA LEU A 64 14.59 -6.94 12.32
C LEU A 64 13.58 -8.05 12.05
N ARG A 65 13.23 -8.79 13.10
CA ARG A 65 12.14 -9.77 13.05
C ARG A 65 10.81 -9.04 13.09
N VAL A 66 10.02 -9.19 12.04
CA VAL A 66 8.68 -8.63 11.89
C VAL A 66 7.67 -9.78 11.90
N PRO A 67 6.50 -9.63 12.54
CA PRO A 67 5.41 -10.59 12.40
C PRO A 67 5.07 -10.83 10.93
N LEU A 68 4.98 -12.09 10.50
CA LEU A 68 4.65 -12.43 9.12
C LEU A 68 3.32 -11.80 8.69
N GLY A 69 2.31 -11.80 9.57
CA GLY A 69 1.02 -11.18 9.26
C GLY A 69 1.07 -9.67 9.04
N ILE A 70 1.97 -8.95 9.72
CA ILE A 70 2.18 -7.51 9.50
C ILE A 70 2.87 -7.27 8.16
N ASP A 71 3.84 -8.11 7.83
CA ASP A 71 4.59 -8.03 6.60
C ASP A 71 3.69 -8.29 5.38
N GLU A 72 2.96 -9.39 5.40
CA GLU A 72 1.95 -9.75 4.39
C GLU A 72 0.88 -8.67 4.23
N TYR A 73 0.33 -8.19 5.35
CA TYR A 73 -0.62 -7.08 5.31
C TYR A 73 -0.03 -5.84 4.64
N SER A 74 1.19 -5.44 5.03
CA SER A 74 1.85 -4.25 4.49
C SER A 74 2.13 -4.35 2.99
N HIS A 75 2.45 -5.55 2.49
CA HIS A 75 2.66 -5.80 1.08
C HIS A 75 1.36 -5.75 0.26
N HIS A 76 0.22 -6.07 0.86
CA HIS A 76 -1.07 -6.19 0.16
C HIS A 76 -2.08 -5.07 0.44
N MET A 77 -1.89 -4.26 1.49
CA MET A 77 -2.87 -3.25 1.91
C MET A 77 -3.07 -2.09 0.93
N ASN A 78 -2.10 -1.85 0.04
CA ASN A 78 -2.08 -0.66 -0.80
C ASN A 78 -2.92 -0.76 -2.07
N GLY A 79 -3.61 -1.88 -2.35
CA GLY A 79 -4.33 -2.07 -3.62
C GLY A 79 -5.32 -0.94 -3.96
N VAL A 80 -6.15 -0.53 -3.00
CA VAL A 80 -7.09 0.60 -3.18
C VAL A 80 -6.35 1.92 -3.36
N GLY A 81 -5.30 2.16 -2.58
CA GLY A 81 -4.50 3.38 -2.65
C GLY A 81 -3.76 3.52 -3.99
N THR A 82 -3.19 2.42 -4.50
CA THR A 82 -2.57 2.36 -5.83
C THR A 82 -3.60 2.66 -6.91
N GLY A 83 -4.79 2.06 -6.84
CA GLY A 83 -5.87 2.35 -7.78
C GLY A 83 -6.31 3.82 -7.76
N ASP A 84 -6.44 4.42 -6.57
CA ASP A 84 -6.77 5.84 -6.43
C ASP A 84 -5.66 6.75 -6.96
N GLN A 85 -4.39 6.40 -6.71
CA GLN A 85 -3.23 7.14 -7.23
C GLN A 85 -3.20 7.13 -8.77
N LEU A 86 -3.43 5.98 -9.42
CA LEU A 86 -3.53 5.91 -10.89
C LEU A 86 -4.65 6.80 -11.44
N ARG A 87 -5.74 6.89 -10.68
CA ARG A 87 -6.90 7.75 -10.97
C ARG A 87 -6.61 9.25 -10.78
N SER A 88 -5.73 9.59 -9.84
CA SER A 88 -5.41 10.98 -9.49
C SER A 88 -4.41 11.60 -10.47
N TYR A 89 -3.54 10.82 -11.11
CA TYR A 89 -2.68 11.32 -12.20
C TYR A 89 -3.49 11.72 -13.45
N ASN A 90 -4.63 11.08 -13.68
CA ASN A 90 -5.50 11.34 -14.84
C ASN A 90 -6.73 12.15 -14.43
N GLN A 91 -6.51 13.33 -13.83
CA GLN A 91 -7.61 14.19 -13.40
C GLN A 91 -8.38 14.78 -14.59
N TYR A 92 -9.69 14.53 -14.59
CA TYR A 92 -10.62 15.25 -15.44
C TYR A 92 -10.80 16.66 -14.89
N SER A 93 -10.07 17.62 -15.44
CA SER A 93 -9.96 19.00 -14.91
C SER A 93 -11.20 19.87 -15.13
N ARG A 94 -12.35 19.30 -15.48
CA ARG A 94 -13.55 20.10 -15.75
C ARG A 94 -14.31 20.40 -14.46
N PRO A 95 -14.65 21.67 -14.18
CA PRO A 95 -15.48 22.02 -13.04
C PRO A 95 -16.87 21.35 -13.14
N ILE A 96 -17.20 20.50 -12.17
CA ILE A 96 -18.55 19.95 -12.04
C ILE A 96 -19.38 20.99 -11.30
N ARG A 97 -20.37 21.56 -11.98
CA ARG A 97 -21.23 22.62 -11.43
C ARG A 97 -22.64 22.15 -11.06
N ARG A 98 -23.03 20.91 -11.40
CA ARG A 98 -24.43 20.44 -11.22
C ARG A 98 -24.53 18.96 -10.81
N GLY A 99 -24.60 18.69 -9.51
CA GLY A 99 -25.19 17.47 -8.93
C GLY A 99 -24.23 16.29 -8.66
N GLY A 100 -24.50 15.55 -7.59
CA GLY A 100 -23.68 14.41 -7.14
C GLY A 100 -23.54 13.28 -8.17
N TRP A 101 -24.54 13.08 -9.03
CA TRP A 101 -24.50 12.07 -10.08
C TRP A 101 -23.39 12.33 -11.12
N GLN A 102 -23.09 13.60 -11.44
CA GLN A 102 -22.01 13.94 -12.38
C GLN A 102 -20.64 13.58 -11.78
N SER A 103 -20.47 13.76 -10.47
CA SER A 103 -19.24 13.37 -9.78
C SER A 103 -19.06 11.86 -9.80
N ILE A 104 -20.12 11.10 -9.52
CA ILE A 104 -20.07 9.63 -9.58
C ILE A 104 -19.78 9.15 -11.00
N ALA A 105 -20.49 9.66 -12.01
CA ALA A 105 -20.30 9.23 -13.39
C ALA A 105 -18.89 9.58 -13.92
N TRP A 106 -18.47 10.83 -13.79
CA TRP A 106 -17.28 11.34 -14.48
C TRP A 106 -16.00 11.29 -13.64
N ASN A 107 -16.09 11.62 -12.35
CA ASN A 107 -14.91 11.63 -11.48
C ASN A 107 -14.62 10.26 -10.85
N PHE A 108 -15.62 9.39 -10.75
CA PHE A 108 -15.45 8.05 -10.21
C PHE A 108 -15.48 6.96 -11.28
N LEU A 109 -16.67 6.65 -11.81
CA LEU A 109 -16.89 5.49 -12.68
C LEU A 109 -16.07 5.53 -13.96
N LEU A 110 -16.09 6.66 -14.68
CA LEU A 110 -15.31 6.80 -15.92
C LEU A 110 -13.81 6.57 -15.66
N LYS A 111 -13.28 7.09 -14.55
CA LYS A 111 -11.85 6.89 -14.24
C LYS A 111 -11.53 5.46 -13.81
N VAL A 112 -12.43 4.79 -13.09
CA VAL A 112 -12.28 3.36 -12.77
C VAL A 112 -12.25 2.53 -14.04
N ILE A 113 -13.15 2.81 -15.00
CA ILE A 113 -13.17 2.13 -16.30
C ILE A 113 -11.86 2.35 -17.04
N LEU A 114 -11.38 3.60 -17.17
CA LEU A 114 -10.13 3.90 -17.87
C LEU A 114 -8.92 3.19 -17.26
N VAL A 115 -8.76 3.23 -15.93
CA VAL A 115 -7.65 2.55 -15.24
C VAL A 115 -7.75 1.03 -15.43
N ASN A 116 -8.93 0.44 -15.27
CA ASN A 116 -9.10 -1.00 -15.41
C ASN A 116 -8.88 -1.48 -16.85
N SER A 117 -9.36 -0.73 -17.85
CA SER A 117 -9.09 -1.03 -19.26
C SER A 117 -7.60 -1.00 -19.55
N PHE A 118 -6.87 0.00 -19.06
CA PHE A 118 -5.42 0.08 -19.19
C PHE A 118 -4.68 -1.08 -18.51
N LEU A 119 -5.08 -1.46 -17.29
CA LEU A 119 -4.47 -2.58 -16.57
C LEU A 119 -4.72 -3.92 -17.29
N LEU A 120 -5.96 -4.18 -17.73
CA LEU A 120 -6.31 -5.35 -18.51
C LEU A 120 -5.52 -5.41 -19.82
N GLN A 121 -5.35 -4.26 -20.46
CA GLN A 121 -4.55 -4.14 -21.67
C GLN A 121 -3.09 -4.52 -21.40
N ILE A 122 -2.44 -3.97 -20.35
CA ILE A 122 -1.07 -4.37 -19.97
C ILE A 122 -0.96 -5.88 -19.71
N TRP A 123 -1.91 -6.45 -18.97
CA TRP A 123 -1.91 -7.88 -18.65
C TRP A 123 -2.11 -8.78 -19.87
N GLY A 124 -2.73 -8.25 -20.93
CA GLY A 124 -2.92 -8.95 -22.20
C GLY A 124 -1.70 -8.96 -23.13
N GLU A 125 -0.50 -8.57 -22.66
CA GLU A 125 0.75 -8.47 -23.44
C GLU A 125 0.58 -7.83 -24.83
N PRO A 126 0.11 -6.58 -24.87
CA PRO A 126 -0.33 -5.97 -26.10
C PRO A 126 0.88 -5.47 -26.91
N LYS A 127 0.88 -5.71 -28.22
CA LYS A 127 1.99 -5.36 -29.12
C LYS A 127 1.92 -3.90 -29.58
N TRP A 128 2.01 -2.95 -28.66
CA TRP A 128 1.94 -1.52 -28.99
C TRP A 128 3.17 -1.05 -29.75
N LYS A 129 2.94 -0.22 -30.77
CA LYS A 129 4.01 0.56 -31.38
C LYS A 129 4.39 1.66 -30.41
N VAL A 130 5.67 1.70 -30.05
CA VAL A 130 6.25 2.76 -29.23
C VAL A 130 6.15 4.09 -30.00
N SER A 131 5.61 5.13 -29.36
CA SER A 131 5.66 6.49 -29.93
C SER A 131 6.47 7.42 -29.06
N LYS A 132 7.15 8.34 -29.73
CA LYS A 132 7.87 9.43 -29.08
C LYS A 132 6.89 10.59 -28.90
N SER A 133 6.75 11.07 -27.67
CA SER A 133 6.08 12.33 -27.41
C SER A 133 6.87 13.48 -28.05
N GLN A 134 6.20 14.60 -28.30
CA GLN A 134 6.85 15.81 -28.81
C GLN A 134 7.92 16.37 -27.87
N TYR A 135 7.94 15.92 -26.61
CA TYR A 135 8.92 16.30 -25.58
C TYR A 135 10.07 15.30 -25.42
N GLY A 136 10.16 14.27 -26.27
CA GLY A 136 11.24 13.28 -26.25
C GLY A 136 11.01 12.11 -25.30
N ASP A 137 9.94 12.14 -24.51
CA ASP A 137 9.56 11.03 -23.65
C ASP A 137 8.90 9.90 -24.46
N THR A 138 9.29 8.67 -24.17
CA THR A 138 8.79 7.49 -24.88
C THR A 138 7.66 6.87 -24.05
N TYR A 139 6.45 6.85 -24.59
CA TYR A 139 5.31 6.22 -23.93
C TYR A 139 4.74 5.09 -24.78
N LEU A 140 4.20 4.07 -24.12
CA LEU A 140 3.36 3.07 -24.78
C LEU A 140 2.06 3.79 -25.19
N LEU A 141 1.73 3.78 -26.48
CA LEU A 141 0.47 4.34 -26.97
C LEU A 141 -0.72 3.47 -26.54
N ASN A 142 -1.83 4.14 -26.22
CA ASN A 142 -3.16 3.54 -25.99
C ASN A 142 -3.71 2.83 -27.21
#